data_AF-A0A0A0HK66-F1
#
_entry.id   AF-A0A0A0HK66-F1
#
_cell.length_a   1.000
_cell.length_b   1.000
_cell.length_c   1.000
_cell.angle_alpha   90.00
_cell.angle_beta   90.00
_cell.angle_gamma   90.00
#
_symmetry.space_group_name_H-M   'P 1'
#
loop_
_entity.id
_entity.type
_entity.pdbx_description
1 polymer ?
#
loop_
_entity_poly.entity_id
_entity_poly.type
_entity_poly.pdbx_seq_one_letter_code
_entity_poly.pdbx_strand_id
1 'polypeptide(L)'
;MGLRAEDMLLAIEEMDKRRFDRALDDSRMQGIAYDIRFHLHPDVDASVDMGGAAVSLALRSGEIWVFRSDGHAALSLQPSVYLEKTRLKPRATKQIVLSGRAMDYATHLRWSLAKAQDTPVGIRDVEEEALDPVADD
;
A
#
# COMPACT_ATOMS: atom_id res chain seq x y z
N MET A 1 -16.02 -8.67 2.48
CA MET A 1 -15.24 -8.20 3.65
C MET A 1 -14.01 -7.45 3.11
N GLY A 2 -13.57 -6.37 3.76
CA GLY A 2 -12.43 -5.57 3.27
C GLY A 2 -12.01 -4.48 4.27
N LEU A 3 -10.86 -3.88 4.02
CA LEU A 3 -10.30 -2.75 4.76
C LEU A 3 -10.59 -1.44 4.01
N ARG A 4 -10.88 -0.38 4.77
CA ARG A 4 -10.97 1.00 4.27
C ARG A 4 -10.21 1.88 5.25
N ALA A 5 -9.46 2.84 4.72
CA ALA A 5 -8.66 3.74 5.53
C ALA A 5 -8.51 5.11 4.86
N GLU A 6 -8.07 6.06 5.66
CA GLU A 6 -7.81 7.44 5.26
C GLU A 6 -6.43 7.84 5.79
N ASP A 7 -5.60 8.40 4.92
CA ASP A 7 -4.31 9.00 5.25
C ASP A 7 -4.41 10.51 5.15
N MET A 8 -3.82 11.22 6.11
CA MET A 8 -3.90 12.67 6.23
C MET A 8 -2.50 13.28 6.40
N LEU A 9 -2.17 14.27 5.58
CA LEU A 9 -0.99 15.12 5.73
C LEU A 9 -1.47 16.50 6.20
N LEU A 10 -1.09 16.91 7.41
CA LEU A 10 -1.64 18.08 8.08
C LEU A 10 -0.55 19.03 8.57
N ALA A 11 -0.77 20.33 8.39
CA ALA A 11 -0.05 21.43 9.02
C ALA A 11 -1.05 22.23 9.86
N ILE A 12 -1.15 21.88 11.15
CA ILE A 12 -2.20 22.41 12.03
C ILE A 12 -1.70 23.68 12.74
N GLU A 13 -0.54 23.58 13.37
CA GLU A 13 0.03 24.66 14.17
C GLU A 13 0.63 25.76 13.30
N GLU A 14 0.70 26.97 13.83
CA GLU A 14 1.26 28.13 13.14
C GLU A 14 2.72 27.90 12.67
N MET A 15 3.50 27.17 13.47
CA MET A 15 4.87 26.80 13.11
C MET A 15 4.92 25.80 11.94
N ASP A 16 3.97 24.86 11.88
CA ASP A 16 3.88 23.86 10.81
C ASP A 16 3.43 24.51 9.51
N LYS A 17 2.45 25.42 9.57
CA LYS A 17 1.99 26.20 8.41
C LYS A 17 3.12 27.02 7.80
N ARG A 18 3.91 27.72 8.63
CA ARG A 18 5.11 28.44 8.15
C ARG A 18 6.14 27.52 7.51
N ARG A 19 6.26 26.27 7.97
CA ARG A 19 7.16 25.29 7.35
C ARG A 19 6.60 24.80 6.01
N PHE A 20 5.29 24.59 5.93
CA PHE A 20 4.58 24.26 4.70
C PHE A 20 4.73 25.36 3.66
N ASP A 21 4.48 26.62 4.02
CA ASP A 21 4.59 27.78 3.13
C ASP A 21 5.98 27.87 2.49
N ARG A 22 7.03 27.76 3.31
CA ARG A 22 8.41 27.75 2.80
C ARG A 22 8.65 26.61 1.81
N ALA A 23 8.19 25.40 2.12
CA ALA A 23 8.35 24.26 1.23
C ALA A 23 7.53 24.39 -0.06
N LEU A 24 6.36 25.06 0.01
CA LEU A 24 5.53 25.36 -1.14
C LEU A 24 6.20 26.41 -2.05
N ASP A 25 6.78 27.46 -1.46
CA ASP A 25 7.56 28.48 -2.16
C ASP A 25 8.79 27.85 -2.86
N ASP A 26 9.53 26.98 -2.14
CA ASP A 26 10.67 26.24 -2.70
C ASP A 26 10.26 25.35 -3.88
N SER A 27 9.02 24.84 -3.87
CA SER A 27 8.43 24.07 -4.97
C SER A 27 7.89 24.94 -6.12
N ARG A 28 8.06 26.26 -6.07
CA ARG A 28 7.49 27.24 -7.01
C ARG A 28 5.98 27.13 -7.11
N MET A 29 5.31 26.98 -5.96
CA MET A 29 3.85 26.81 -5.85
C MET A 29 3.30 25.58 -6.58
N GLN A 30 4.13 24.59 -6.92
CA GLN A 30 3.66 23.37 -7.56
C GLN A 30 3.11 22.36 -6.56
N GLY A 31 3.21 22.62 -5.24
CA GLY A 31 2.81 21.71 -4.18
C GLY A 31 3.98 20.91 -3.63
N ILE A 32 3.80 20.28 -2.46
CA ILE A 32 4.82 19.43 -1.84
C ILE A 32 4.57 17.98 -2.25
N ALA A 33 5.52 17.35 -2.95
CA ALA A 33 5.35 15.98 -3.42
C ALA A 33 5.32 14.98 -2.25
N TYR A 34 4.46 13.97 -2.33
CA TYR A 34 4.40 12.86 -1.39
C TYR A 34 4.14 11.53 -2.11
N ASP A 35 4.55 10.44 -1.46
CA ASP A 35 4.24 9.06 -1.84
C ASP A 35 3.68 8.32 -0.62
N ILE A 36 2.58 7.59 -0.79
CA ILE A 36 2.09 6.57 0.15
C ILE A 36 2.39 5.21 -0.45
N ARG A 37 3.07 4.34 0.32
CA ARG A 37 3.62 3.07 -0.17
C ARG A 37 3.02 1.88 0.56
N PHE A 38 2.46 0.96 -0.19
CA PHE A 38 1.95 -0.32 0.30
C PHE A 38 2.84 -1.43 -0.24
N HIS A 39 3.71 -1.96 0.61
CA HIS A 39 4.61 -3.05 0.24
C HIS A 39 3.84 -4.37 0.15
N LEU A 40 4.03 -5.10 -0.94
CA LEU A 40 3.37 -6.39 -1.15
C LEU A 40 4.29 -7.54 -0.75
N HIS A 41 3.71 -8.60 -0.20
CA HIS A 41 4.43 -9.84 -0.02
C HIS A 41 4.90 -10.39 -1.40
N PRO A 42 6.11 -10.98 -1.52
CA PRO A 42 6.65 -11.41 -2.81
C PRO A 42 5.81 -12.44 -3.59
N ASP A 43 4.88 -13.08 -2.89
CA ASP A 43 4.03 -14.14 -3.44
C ASP A 43 2.66 -13.62 -3.90
N VAL A 44 2.43 -12.32 -3.82
CA VAL A 44 1.24 -11.65 -4.38
C VAL A 44 1.52 -11.31 -5.84
N ASP A 45 0.68 -11.81 -6.73
CA ASP A 45 0.69 -11.32 -8.11
C ASP A 45 -0.18 -10.06 -8.21
N ALA A 46 0.43 -8.98 -8.67
CA ALA A 46 -0.18 -7.66 -8.70
C ALA A 46 -0.12 -7.05 -10.10
N SER A 47 -1.28 -6.57 -10.54
CA SER A 47 -1.47 -5.91 -11.83
C SER A 47 -2.31 -4.65 -11.67
N VAL A 48 -1.97 -3.61 -12.43
CA VAL A 48 -2.81 -2.41 -12.55
C VAL A 48 -3.99 -2.75 -13.45
N ASP A 49 -5.19 -2.39 -13.01
CA ASP A 49 -6.45 -2.74 -13.66
C ASP A 49 -7.34 -1.48 -13.82
N MET A 50 -8.49 -1.63 -14.47
CA MET A 50 -9.55 -0.62 -14.60
C MET A 50 -9.04 0.74 -15.11
N GLY A 51 -8.15 0.73 -16.10
CA GLY A 51 -7.60 1.95 -16.70
C GLY A 51 -6.68 2.75 -15.76
N GLY A 52 -6.07 2.11 -14.75
CA GLY A 52 -5.14 2.75 -13.82
C GLY A 52 -5.76 3.14 -12.48
N ALA A 53 -7.07 2.90 -12.29
CA ALA A 53 -7.79 3.30 -11.07
C ALA A 53 -7.69 2.27 -9.93
N ALA A 54 -7.21 1.06 -10.20
CA ALA A 54 -7.17 -0.02 -9.22
C ALA A 54 -5.94 -0.92 -9.41
N VAL A 55 -5.60 -1.67 -8.36
CA VAL A 55 -4.65 -2.79 -8.42
C VAL A 55 -5.38 -4.07 -8.03
N SER A 56 -5.34 -5.05 -8.91
CA SER A 56 -5.79 -6.41 -8.63
C SER A 56 -4.63 -7.21 -8.03
N LEU A 57 -4.91 -7.92 -6.94
CA LEU A 57 -3.96 -8.70 -6.15
C LEU A 57 -4.45 -10.14 -6.09
N ALA A 58 -3.80 -11.03 -6.84
CA ALA A 58 -4.06 -12.45 -6.81
C ALA A 58 -3.13 -13.14 -5.80
N LEU A 59 -3.73 -13.87 -4.86
CA LEU A 59 -3.02 -14.67 -3.86
C LEU A 59 -2.88 -16.12 -4.33
N ARG A 60 -1.91 -16.85 -3.77
CA ARG A 60 -1.71 -18.28 -4.06
C ARG A 60 -2.92 -19.16 -3.72
N SER A 61 -3.73 -18.73 -2.76
CA SER A 61 -5.01 -19.38 -2.41
C SER A 61 -6.07 -19.29 -3.51
N GLY A 62 -5.83 -18.51 -4.58
CA GLY A 62 -6.81 -18.18 -5.61
C GLY A 62 -7.70 -17.01 -5.23
N GLU A 63 -7.48 -16.39 -4.05
CA GLU A 63 -8.23 -15.20 -3.69
C GLU A 63 -7.81 -13.99 -4.52
N ILE A 64 -8.80 -13.22 -4.98
CA ILE A 64 -8.56 -11.93 -5.64
C ILE A 64 -8.98 -10.81 -4.71
N TRP A 65 -8.05 -9.92 -4.42
CA TRP A 65 -8.26 -8.68 -3.69
C TRP A 65 -8.08 -7.50 -4.64
N VAL A 66 -8.81 -6.42 -4.40
CA VAL A 66 -8.69 -5.21 -5.22
C VAL A 66 -8.45 -4.01 -4.32
N PHE A 67 -7.35 -3.32 -4.61
CA PHE A 67 -6.97 -2.05 -4.01
C PHE A 67 -7.50 -0.90 -4.87
N ARG A 68 -8.11 0.11 -4.23
CA ARG A 68 -8.58 1.35 -4.89
C ARG A 68 -8.18 2.57 -4.08
N SER A 69 -7.92 3.67 -4.77
CA SER A 69 -7.86 5.01 -4.18
C SER A 69 -9.05 5.85 -4.66
N ASP A 70 -9.29 6.99 -4.02
CA ASP A 70 -10.31 7.96 -4.40
C ASP A 70 -9.98 8.79 -5.67
N GLY A 71 -8.80 8.56 -6.27
CA GLY A 71 -8.37 9.21 -7.51
C GLY A 71 -7.67 10.55 -7.33
N HIS A 72 -7.46 11.03 -6.09
CA HIS A 72 -6.72 12.28 -5.84
C HIS A 72 -5.20 12.12 -6.00
N ALA A 73 -4.70 10.89 -6.00
CA ALA A 73 -3.29 10.56 -6.22
C ALA A 73 -3.12 9.59 -7.40
N ALA A 74 -1.99 9.72 -8.09
CA ALA A 74 -1.61 8.81 -9.16
C ALA A 74 -1.25 7.44 -8.57
N LEU A 75 -1.96 6.41 -9.01
CA LEU A 75 -1.76 5.03 -8.58
C LEU A 75 -0.79 4.30 -9.53
N SER A 76 0.21 3.63 -8.96
CA SER A 76 1.20 2.86 -9.72
C SER A 76 1.69 1.62 -8.97
N LEU A 77 2.24 0.65 -9.71
CA LEU A 77 3.01 -0.47 -9.17
C LEU A 77 4.49 -0.23 -9.42
N GLN A 78 5.31 -0.31 -8.37
CA GLN A 78 6.76 -0.09 -8.44
C GLN A 78 7.54 -1.28 -7.83
N PRO A 79 8.80 -1.49 -8.20
CA PRO A 79 9.67 -2.47 -7.54
C PRO A 79 9.84 -2.18 -6.04
N SER A 80 9.99 -3.22 -5.24
CA SER A 80 10.20 -3.16 -3.79
C SER A 80 11.03 -4.35 -3.31
N VAL A 81 11.41 -4.34 -2.03
CA VAL A 81 12.08 -5.46 -1.35
C VAL A 81 11.25 -5.92 -0.15
N TYR A 82 11.32 -7.21 0.17
CA TYR A 82 10.73 -7.83 1.36
C TYR A 82 11.81 -8.55 2.16
N LEU A 83 11.78 -8.38 3.48
CA LEU A 83 12.74 -8.96 4.41
C LEU A 83 12.06 -10.09 5.20
N GLU A 84 12.57 -11.31 5.05
CA GLU A 84 12.12 -12.49 5.80
C GLU A 84 13.07 -12.76 6.97
N LYS A 85 12.53 -13.13 8.13
CA LYS A 85 13.35 -13.47 9.31
C LYS A 85 14.30 -14.64 9.05
N THR A 86 13.88 -15.60 8.25
CA THR A 86 14.59 -16.86 7.98
C THR A 86 15.54 -16.77 6.78
N ARG A 87 15.57 -15.64 6.06
CA ARG A 87 16.37 -15.49 4.84
C ARG A 87 17.29 -14.28 4.95
N LEU A 88 18.60 -14.53 4.83
CA LEU A 88 19.63 -13.48 4.83
C LEU A 88 19.54 -12.52 3.63
N LYS A 89 19.04 -12.98 2.48
CA LYS A 89 18.93 -12.14 1.27
C LYS A 89 17.50 -11.58 1.12
N PRO A 90 17.33 -10.27 0.89
CA PRO A 90 16.04 -9.68 0.57
C PRO A 90 15.41 -10.33 -0.65
N ARG A 91 14.07 -10.46 -0.65
CA ARG A 91 13.32 -10.91 -1.82
C ARG A 91 12.82 -9.71 -2.61
N ALA A 92 12.97 -9.77 -3.93
CA ALA A 92 12.34 -8.80 -4.82
C ALA A 92 10.82 -8.96 -4.78
N THR A 93 10.10 -7.84 -4.77
CA THR A 93 8.63 -7.78 -4.76
C THR A 93 8.16 -6.48 -5.43
N LYS A 94 6.86 -6.20 -5.38
CA LYS A 94 6.24 -4.97 -5.83
C LYS A 94 5.67 -4.18 -4.64
N GLN A 95 5.38 -2.91 -4.86
CA GLN A 95 4.64 -2.05 -3.95
C GLN A 95 3.60 -1.25 -4.75
N ILE A 96 2.45 -0.98 -4.16
CA ILE A 96 1.50 0.01 -4.67
C ILE A 96 1.97 1.36 -4.17
N VAL A 97 2.06 2.35 -5.07
CA VAL A 97 2.44 3.72 -4.73
C VAL A 97 1.32 4.66 -5.15
N LEU A 98 0.83 5.45 -4.19
CA LEU A 98 -0.02 6.60 -4.43
C LEU A 98 0.84 7.87 -4.37
N SER A 99 1.04 8.52 -5.51
CA SER A 99 1.85 9.73 -5.62
C SER A 99 0.99 10.95 -5.86
N GLY A 100 1.21 12.00 -5.09
CA GLY A 100 0.45 13.25 -5.20
C GLY A 100 1.25 14.46 -4.76
N ARG A 101 0.57 15.61 -4.73
CA ARG A 101 1.15 16.87 -4.24
C ARG A 101 0.20 17.51 -3.25
N ALA A 102 0.72 17.85 -2.08
CA ALA A 102 -0.01 18.61 -1.08
C ALA A 102 -0.02 20.07 -1.50
N MET A 103 -1.21 20.60 -1.78
CA MET A 103 -1.43 21.99 -2.20
C MET A 103 -1.86 22.88 -1.04
N ASP A 104 -2.53 22.28 -0.06
CA ASP A 104 -3.09 22.96 1.10
C ASP A 104 -2.53 22.37 2.39
N TYR A 105 -2.73 23.08 3.50
CA TYR A 105 -2.32 22.64 4.84
C TYR A 105 -2.96 21.31 5.28
N ALA A 106 -4.01 20.85 4.60
CA ALA A 106 -4.63 19.56 4.84
C ALA A 106 -4.80 18.82 3.51
N THR A 107 -4.14 17.67 3.38
CA THR A 107 -4.32 16.75 2.26
C THR A 107 -4.86 15.43 2.79
N HIS A 108 -5.92 14.92 2.18
CA HIS A 108 -6.61 13.70 2.57
C HIS A 108 -6.61 12.71 1.41
N LEU A 109 -6.38 11.44 1.71
CA LEU A 109 -6.42 10.37 0.73
C LEU A 109 -7.18 9.18 1.31
N ARG A 110 -8.16 8.69 0.57
CA ARG A 110 -8.91 7.48 0.93
C ARG A 110 -8.52 6.33 0.04
N TRP A 111 -8.38 5.17 0.67
CA TRP A 111 -8.12 3.93 -0.04
C TRP A 111 -8.89 2.77 0.59
N SER A 112 -9.04 1.71 -0.21
CA SER A 112 -9.70 0.49 0.23
C SER A 112 -9.01 -0.73 -0.36
N LEU A 113 -9.08 -1.83 0.38
CA LEU A 113 -8.62 -3.15 -0.02
C LEU A 113 -9.74 -4.14 0.26
N ALA A 114 -10.35 -4.71 -0.77
CA ALA A 114 -11.50 -5.60 -0.60
C ALA A 114 -11.42 -6.82 -1.52
N LYS A 115 -11.92 -7.96 -1.03
CA LYS A 115 -12.05 -9.19 -1.82
C LYS A 115 -13.00 -8.97 -3.01
N ALA A 116 -12.64 -9.45 -4.19
CA ALA A 116 -13.50 -9.42 -5.37
C ALA A 116 -14.72 -10.33 -5.18
N GLN A 117 -15.89 -9.90 -5.66
CA GLN A 117 -17.18 -10.55 -5.38
C GLN A 117 -17.27 -12.00 -5.90
N ASP A 118 -16.53 -12.36 -6.95
CA ASP A 118 -16.57 -13.69 -7.59
C ASP A 118 -15.48 -14.67 -7.10
N THR A 119 -14.88 -14.42 -5.94
CA THR A 119 -13.86 -15.32 -5.40
C THR A 119 -14.49 -16.44 -4.58
N PRO A 120 -14.08 -17.72 -4.74
CA PRO A 120 -14.55 -18.81 -3.88
C PRO A 120 -14.43 -18.46 -2.38
N VAL A 121 -15.50 -18.71 -1.64
CA VAL A 121 -15.56 -18.50 -0.20
C VAL A 121 -14.89 -19.71 0.48
N GLY A 122 -13.75 -19.49 1.15
CA GLY A 122 -13.30 -20.41 2.20
C GLY A 122 -11.87 -20.95 2.13
N ILE A 123 -10.84 -20.12 1.95
CA ILE A 123 -9.46 -20.54 2.25
C ILE A 123 -8.84 -19.44 3.13
N ARG A 124 -8.60 -19.76 4.41
CA ARG A 124 -7.77 -18.95 5.30
C ARG A 124 -6.36 -19.52 5.24
N ASP A 125 -5.39 -18.68 4.94
CA ASP A 125 -3.98 -19.02 5.08
C ASP A 125 -3.58 -18.89 6.55
N VAL A 126 -3.82 -19.96 7.32
CA VAL A 126 -3.11 -20.20 8.58
C VAL A 126 -2.16 -21.35 8.27
N GLU A 127 -0.91 -21.05 7.96
CA GLU A 127 0.15 -22.05 8.09
C GLU A 127 0.29 -22.31 9.59
N GLU A 128 -0.33 -23.39 10.07
CA GLU A 128 -0.01 -23.95 11.38
C GLU A 128 1.46 -24.37 11.31
N GLU A 129 2.32 -23.63 12.00
CA GLU A 129 3.73 -23.94 12.16
C GLU A 129 3.81 -25.30 12.87
N ALA A 130 3.94 -26.38 12.10
CA ALA A 130 4.05 -27.73 12.63
C ALA A 130 5.33 -27.79 13.46
N LEU A 131 5.17 -27.90 14.79
CA LEU A 131 6.26 -28.14 15.71
C LEU A 131 6.92 -29.48 15.33
N ASP A 132 8.22 -29.44 15.02
CA ASP A 132 9.01 -30.64 14.80
C ASP A 132 8.91 -31.55 16.04
N PRO A 133 8.67 -32.86 15.88
CA PRO A 133 8.65 -33.78 17.01
C PRO A 133 10.04 -33.81 17.64
N VAL A 134 10.10 -33.50 18.93
CA VAL A 134 11.29 -33.76 19.76
C VAL A 134 11.51 -35.27 19.73
N ALA A 135 12.63 -35.70 19.16
CA ALA A 135 13.07 -37.08 19.29
C ALA A 135 13.39 -37.35 20.77
N ASP A 136 12.66 -38.27 21.39
CA ASP A 136 13.06 -38.88 22.66
C ASP A 136 14.28 -39.77 22.41
N ASP A 137 15.33 -39.58 23.22
CA ASP A 137 16.45 -40.51 23.41
C ASP A 137 16.65 -40.70 24.93
#